data_AF-A0A941F8R5-F1
#
_entry.id   AF-A0A941F8R5-F1
#
_cell.length_a   1.000
_cell.length_b   1.000
_cell.length_c   1.000
_cell.angle_alpha   90.00
_cell.angle_beta   90.00
_cell.angle_gamma   90.00
#
_symmetry.space_group_name_H-M   'P 1'
#
loop_
_entity.id
_entity.type
_entity.pdbx_description
1 polymer ?
#
loop_
_entity_poly.entity_id
_entity_poly.type
_entity_poly.pdbx_seq_one_letter_code
_entity_poly.pdbx_strand_id
1 'polypeptide(L)' 'MKPRHEVADVLNQNIDRIEQLCTNSWQARALYALAACRTAKLGGHIDRCDNPDCQALHLSYNSCRNRHCPKCQG' A
#
# COMPACT_ATOMS: atom_id res chain seq x y z
N MET A 1 -7.95 -14.09 11.72
CA MET A 1 -7.93 -14.70 10.37
C MET A 1 -7.49 -13.62 9.39
N LYS A 2 -6.48 -13.86 8.53
CA LYS A 2 -6.16 -12.89 7.45
C LYS A 2 -7.19 -13.03 6.33
N PRO A 3 -7.73 -11.92 5.79
CA PRO A 3 -8.66 -11.98 4.67
C PRO A 3 -7.96 -12.54 3.43
N ARG A 4 -8.74 -13.18 2.54
CA ARG A 4 -8.24 -13.71 1.27
C ARG A 4 -7.76 -12.59 0.32
N HIS A 5 -8.35 -11.40 0.43
CA HIS A 5 -8.02 -10.24 -0.40
C HIS A 5 -7.89 -9.00 0.48
N GLU A 6 -6.88 -8.17 0.19
CA GLU A 6 -6.78 -6.80 0.67
C GLU A 6 -7.49 -5.85 -0.31
N VAL A 7 -7.80 -4.62 0.16
CA VAL A 7 -8.35 -3.57 -0.71
C VAL A 7 -7.46 -3.31 -1.93
N ALA A 8 -6.13 -3.34 -1.74
CA ALA A 8 -5.19 -3.14 -2.83
C ALA A 8 -5.31 -4.23 -3.91
N ASP A 9 -5.59 -5.49 -3.55
CA ASP A 9 -5.74 -6.59 -4.51
C ASP A 9 -6.94 -6.36 -5.43
N VAL A 10 -8.08 -5.96 -4.86
CA VAL A 10 -9.32 -5.68 -5.61
C VAL A 10 -9.12 -4.49 -6.55
N LEU A 11 -8.43 -3.44 -6.08
CA LEU A 11 -8.14 -2.25 -6.88
C LEU A 11 -7.20 -2.57 -8.05
N ASN A 12 -6.15 -3.36 -7.81
CA ASN A 12 -5.20 -3.75 -8.85
C ASN A 12 -5.86 -4.61 -9.94
N GLN A 13 -6.81 -5.49 -9.59
CA GLN A 13 -7.58 -6.27 -10.57
C GLN A 13 -8.51 -5.43 -11.45
N ASN A 14 -8.83 -4.20 -11.03
CA ASN A 14 -9.76 -3.31 -11.72
C ASN A 14 -9.11 -1.97 -12.09
N ILE A 15 -7.78 -1.90 -12.18
CA ILE A 15 -7.04 -0.65 -12.25
C ILE A 15 -7.48 0.22 -13.44
N ASP A 16 -7.72 -0.40 -14.59
CA ASP A 16 -8.12 0.26 -15.84
C ASP A 16 -9.54 0.85 -15.79
N ARG A 17 -10.34 0.42 -14.81
CA ARG A 17 -11.73 0.86 -14.62
C ARG A 17 -11.85 1.97 -13.58
N ILE A 18 -10.79 2.32 -12.86
CA ILE A 18 -10.83 3.29 -11.77
C ILE A 18 -11.37 4.65 -12.25
N GLU A 19 -10.86 5.15 -13.38
CA GLU A 19 -11.30 6.44 -13.92
C GLU A 19 -12.79 6.45 -14.30
N GLN A 20 -13.31 5.31 -14.76
CA GLN A 20 -14.71 5.19 -15.20
C GLN A 20 -15.69 5.08 -14.02
N LEU A 21 -15.21 4.59 -12.88
CA LEU A 21 -16.02 4.33 -11.68
C LEU A 21 -16.00 5.48 -10.68
N CYS A 22 -15.07 6.42 -10.82
CA CYS A 22 -14.95 7.57 -9.92
C CYS A 22 -15.74 8.78 -10.44
N THR A 23 -16.44 9.48 -9.55
CA THR A 23 -17.21 10.69 -9.91
C THR A 23 -16.34 11.95 -9.94
N ASN A 24 -15.12 11.88 -9.38
CA ASN A 24 -14.15 12.97 -9.40
C ASN A 24 -12.71 12.46 -9.27
N SER A 25 -11.77 13.35 -9.58
CA SER A 25 -10.33 13.04 -9.55
C SER A 25 -9.77 12.74 -8.16
N TRP A 26 -10.40 13.24 -7.08
CA TRP A 26 -9.97 12.93 -5.70
C TRP A 26 -10.21 11.47 -5.35
N GLN A 27 -11.35 10.90 -5.76
CA GLN A 27 -11.63 9.48 -5.58
C GLN A 27 -10.61 8.62 -6.34
N ALA A 28 -10.38 8.91 -7.62
CA ALA A 28 -9.40 8.17 -8.43
C ALA A 28 -8.00 8.22 -7.78
N ARG A 29 -7.53 9.42 -7.40
CA ARG A 29 -6.24 9.59 -6.70
C ARG A 29 -6.17 8.81 -5.39
N ALA A 30 -7.26 8.76 -4.62
CA ALA A 30 -7.31 7.97 -3.40
C ALA A 30 -7.19 6.46 -3.72
N LEU A 31 -7.95 5.95 -4.69
CA LEU A 31 -7.90 4.54 -5.07
C LEU A 31 -6.51 4.14 -5.59
N TYR A 32 -5.85 4.97 -6.41
CA TYR A 32 -4.47 4.70 -6.84
C TYR A 32 -3.47 4.71 -5.68
N ALA A 33 -3.63 5.64 -4.72
CA ALA A 33 -2.78 5.67 -3.52
C ALA A 33 -2.96 4.39 -2.69
N LEU A 34 -4.21 3.94 -2.51
CA LEU A 34 -4.52 2.70 -1.80
C LEU A 34 -3.94 1.46 -2.50
N ALA A 35 -4.05 1.39 -3.83
CA ALA A 35 -3.49 0.31 -4.64
C ALA A 35 -1.96 0.22 -4.58
N ALA A 36 -1.28 1.37 -4.49
CA ALA A 36 0.19 1.44 -4.40
C ALA A 36 0.75 1.26 -2.97
N CYS A 37 -0.12 1.29 -1.95
CA CYS A 37 0.31 1.36 -0.55
C CYS A 37 1.09 0.12 -0.09
N ARG A 38 2.27 0.34 0.52
CA ARG A 38 3.18 -0.72 1.01
C ARG A 38 3.62 -1.68 -0.10
N THR A 39 3.90 -1.13 -1.28
CA THR A 39 4.47 -1.85 -2.42
C THR A 39 5.77 -1.18 -2.87
N ALA A 40 6.55 -1.87 -3.72
CA ALA A 40 7.76 -1.31 -4.32
C ALA A 40 7.51 -0.01 -5.12
N LYS A 41 6.28 0.23 -5.60
CA LYS A 41 5.92 1.45 -6.36
C LYS A 41 6.14 2.73 -5.58
N LEU A 42 6.05 2.70 -4.25
CA LEU A 42 6.29 3.85 -3.37
C LEU A 42 7.71 3.85 -2.78
N GLY A 43 8.58 2.94 -3.23
CA GLY A 43 9.88 2.69 -2.63
C GLY A 43 9.78 2.06 -1.24
N GLY A 44 10.94 1.90 -0.62
CA GLY A 44 11.08 1.34 0.71
C GLY A 44 12.49 1.54 1.24
N HIS A 45 12.75 1.02 2.42
CA HIS A 45 14.05 1.03 3.07
C HIS A 45 14.37 -0.36 3.60
N ILE A 46 15.67 -0.63 3.70
CA ILE A 46 16.20 -1.86 4.29
C ILE A 46 16.87 -1.45 5.60
N ASP A 47 16.36 -1.96 6.70
CA ASP A 47 16.95 -1.77 8.02
C ASP A 47 17.69 -3.04 8.44
N ARG A 48 18.75 -2.88 9.21
CA ARG A 48 19.43 -3.99 9.88
C ARG A 48 19.08 -3.95 11.37
N CYS A 49 18.71 -5.09 11.94
CA CYS A 49 18.55 -5.21 13.38
C CYS A 49 19.87 -4.88 14.09
N ASP A 50 19.81 -3.97 15.05
CA ASP A 50 20.95 -3.50 15.85
C ASP A 50 21.38 -4.47 16.95
N ASN A 51 20.54 -5.47 17.28
CA ASN A 51 20.90 -6.55 18.17
C ASN A 51 22.06 -7.39 17.54
N PRO A 52 23.23 -7.45 18.19
CA PRO A 52 24.40 -8.18 17.70
C PRO A 52 24.16 -9.66 17.41
N ASP A 53 23.23 -10.30 18.12
CA ASP A 53 22.92 -11.73 17.97
C ASP A 53 21.88 -11.99 16.86
N CYS A 54 21.19 -10.95 16.37
CA CYS A 54 20.13 -11.06 15.35
C CYS A 54 20.63 -10.61 13.97
N GLN A 55 21.03 -9.33 13.84
CA GLN A 55 21.52 -8.70 12.60
C GLN A 55 20.64 -8.90 11.34
N ALA A 56 19.38 -9.31 11.48
CA ALA A 56 18.49 -9.56 10.36
C ALA A 56 18.24 -8.29 9.54
N LEU A 57 18.10 -8.45 8.22
CA LEU A 57 17.71 -7.38 7.31
C LEU A 57 16.19 -7.37 7.13
N HIS A 58 15.56 -6.23 7.37
CA HIS A 58 14.12 -6.04 7.22
C HIS A 58 13.83 -5.07 6.08
N LEU A 59 13.03 -5.51 5.11
CA LEU A 59 12.55 -4.66 4.02
C LEU A 59 11.18 -4.07 4.39
N SER A 60 11.10 -2.74 4.42
CA SER A 60 9.88 -1.99 4.72
C SER A 60 9.48 -1.12 3.55
N TYR A 61 8.32 -1.37 2.95
CA TYR A 61 7.76 -0.49 1.91
C TYR A 61 7.06 0.74 2.50
N ASN A 62 7.14 1.85 1.78
CA ASN A 62 6.56 3.12 2.21
C ASN A 62 5.01 3.09 2.19
N SER A 63 4.40 3.81 3.14
CA SER A 63 2.95 3.98 3.18
C SER A 63 2.50 5.03 2.16
N CYS A 64 1.27 4.91 1.66
CA CYS A 64 0.70 5.90 0.74
C CYS A 64 0.29 7.22 1.42
N ARG A 65 0.33 7.27 2.75
CA ARG A 65 -0.04 8.44 3.59
C ARG A 65 -1.46 8.97 3.37
N ASN A 66 -2.33 8.23 2.68
CA ASN A 66 -3.73 8.60 2.52
C ASN A 66 -4.55 8.22 3.77
N ARG A 67 -5.31 9.18 4.31
CA ARG A 67 -6.16 9.01 5.51
C ARG A 67 -7.31 8.00 5.34
N HIS A 68 -7.64 7.60 4.12
CA HIS A 68 -8.68 6.61 3.85
C HIS A 68 -8.08 5.21 3.64
N CYS A 69 -6.75 5.05 3.69
CA CYS A 69 -6.11 3.77 3.49
C CYS A 69 -6.14 2.93 4.77
N PRO A 70 -6.80 1.75 4.78
CA PRO A 70 -6.88 0.90 5.96
C PRO A 70 -5.52 0.31 6.37
N LYS A 71 -4.53 0.26 5.46
CA LYS A 71 -3.14 -0.15 5.77
C LYS A 71 -2.33 0.97 6.43
N CYS A 72 -2.76 2.23 6.31
CA CYS A 72 -2.07 3.38 6.87
C CYS A 72 -2.69 3.83 8.20
N GLN A 73 -4.02 3.77 8.30
CA GLN A 73 -4.80 4.16 9.48
C GLN A 73 -5.27 2.93 10.29
N GLY A 74 -4.63 1.78 10.07
CA GLY A 74 -4.98 0.52 10.73
C GLY A 74 -4.95 0.65 12.24
#